data_AF-A0A7U9DMF8-F1
#
_entry.id   AF-A0A7U9DMF8-F1
#
_cell.length_a   1.000
_cell.length_b   1.000
_cell.length_c   1.000
_cell.angle_alpha   90.00
_cell.angle_beta   90.00
_cell.angle_gamma   90.00
#
_symmetry.space_group_name_H-M   'P 1'
#
loop_
_entity.id
_entity.type
_entity.pdbx_description
1 polymer ?
#
loop_
_entity_poly.entity_id
_entity_poly.type
_entity_poly.pdbx_seq_one_letter_code
_entity_poly.pdbx_strand_id
1 'polypeptide(L)'
;MPLQAPEFFAELRLPFHDHAVVGNTYLAAPTAGTHLRLRIDFTRTIYADTYGGLRLAVVPPERGAIDAVTLSFLDHDTFHRRDVTSNRALNDSMHGTFNKYHRPGQPPWEGAEFTGLRDAIEQYTTVWFPGAWAASAPDRAPTAARTRRPPRRPRAAAPALAEPRPFPSSPPFLRRSPARAHPPP
;
A
#
# COMPACT_ATOMS: atom_id res chain seq x y z
N MET A 1 1.91 -20.74 -22.83
CA MET A 1 2.34 -19.65 -21.93
C MET A 1 1.25 -19.34 -20.95
N PRO A 2 1.58 -19.08 -19.66
CA PRO A 2 0.64 -18.57 -18.68
C PRO A 2 0.23 -17.14 -19.04
N LEU A 3 -0.89 -16.66 -18.47
CA LEU A 3 -1.41 -15.31 -18.71
C LEU A 3 -0.61 -14.21 -17.99
N GLN A 4 0.31 -14.57 -17.08
CA GLN A 4 1.01 -13.65 -16.18
C GLN A 4 0.02 -12.77 -15.37
N ALA A 5 -1.05 -13.41 -14.87
CA ALA A 5 -2.08 -12.75 -14.10
C ALA A 5 -1.57 -12.07 -12.81
N PRO A 6 -0.66 -12.68 -12.01
CA PRO A 6 -0.08 -12.00 -10.84
C PRO A 6 0.58 -10.68 -11.20
N GLU A 7 1.32 -10.64 -12.31
CA GLU A 7 2.02 -9.47 -12.80
C GLU A 7 1.05 -8.39 -13.32
N PHE A 8 -0.01 -8.78 -14.06
CA PHE A 8 -1.08 -7.86 -14.47
C PHE A 8 -1.76 -7.19 -13.27
N PHE A 9 -2.14 -7.97 -12.25
CA PHE A 9 -2.81 -7.43 -11.06
C PHE A 9 -1.86 -6.59 -10.19
N ALA A 10 -0.56 -6.89 -10.20
CA ALA A 10 0.46 -6.04 -9.56
C ALA A 10 0.62 -4.68 -10.26
N GLU A 11 0.44 -4.62 -11.58
CA GLU A 11 0.50 -3.36 -12.36
C GLU A 11 -0.79 -2.54 -12.24
N LEU A 12 -1.94 -3.20 -12.15
CA LEU A 12 -3.24 -2.57 -11.83
C LEU A 12 -3.25 -1.91 -10.43
N ARG A 13 -2.38 -2.36 -9.52
CA ARG A 13 -2.12 -1.79 -8.18
C ARG A 13 -3.37 -1.59 -7.32
N LEU A 14 -4.31 -2.53 -7.38
CA LEU A 14 -5.50 -2.51 -6.51
C LEU A 14 -5.07 -2.41 -5.04
N PRO A 15 -5.70 -1.56 -4.22
CA PRO A 15 -5.11 -1.18 -2.95
C PRO A 15 -5.27 -2.27 -1.87
N PHE A 16 -6.18 -3.22 -2.05
CA PHE A 16 -6.60 -4.19 -1.02
C PHE A 16 -5.44 -5.01 -0.45
N HIS A 17 -5.26 -4.97 0.87
CA HIS A 17 -4.14 -5.65 1.54
C HIS A 17 -4.33 -7.18 1.67
N ASP A 18 -5.53 -7.65 2.06
CA ASP A 18 -5.85 -9.08 2.07
C ASP A 18 -6.27 -9.53 0.66
N HIS A 19 -5.29 -9.85 -0.18
CA HIS A 19 -5.51 -10.39 -1.52
C HIS A 19 -4.54 -11.52 -1.90
N ALA A 20 -4.96 -12.33 -2.87
CA ALA A 20 -4.15 -13.35 -3.52
C ALA A 20 -4.54 -13.49 -4.99
N VAL A 21 -3.60 -13.90 -5.84
CA VAL A 21 -3.87 -14.30 -7.23
C VAL A 21 -3.70 -15.81 -7.35
N VAL A 22 -4.77 -16.49 -7.77
CA VAL A 22 -4.81 -17.94 -7.94
C VAL A 22 -5.13 -18.25 -9.40
N GLY A 23 -4.16 -18.80 -10.13
CA GLY A 23 -4.27 -19.00 -11.57
C GLY A 23 -4.42 -17.67 -12.31
N ASN A 24 -5.60 -17.43 -12.89
CA ASN A 24 -5.95 -16.20 -13.60
C ASN A 24 -6.93 -15.31 -12.83
N THR A 25 -7.18 -15.60 -11.55
CA THR A 25 -8.21 -14.95 -10.74
C THR A 25 -7.59 -14.21 -9.56
N TYR A 26 -7.93 -12.93 -9.41
CA TYR A 26 -7.63 -12.14 -8.21
C TYR A 26 -8.76 -12.31 -7.19
N LEU A 27 -8.41 -12.56 -5.93
CA LEU A 27 -9.32 -12.69 -4.80
C LEU A 27 -8.88 -11.71 -3.70
N ALA A 28 -9.82 -10.98 -3.12
CA ALA A 28 -9.55 -10.09 -1.98
C ALA A 28 -10.67 -10.05 -0.95
N ALA A 29 -10.36 -9.66 0.28
CA ALA A 29 -11.31 -8.97 1.17
C ALA A 29 -10.99 -7.46 1.17
N PRO A 30 -11.75 -6.64 0.44
CA PRO A 30 -11.53 -5.19 0.39
C PRO A 30 -11.78 -4.47 1.72
N THR A 31 -12.61 -5.05 2.60
CA THR A 31 -12.90 -4.51 3.95
C THR A 31 -12.85 -5.60 5.02
N ALA A 32 -12.27 -5.27 6.16
CA ALA A 32 -12.27 -6.13 7.34
C ALA A 32 -13.68 -6.26 7.94
N GLY A 33 -13.94 -7.37 8.63
CA GLY A 33 -15.22 -7.62 9.32
C GLY A 33 -16.38 -8.05 8.40
N THR A 34 -16.18 -8.12 7.08
CA THR A 34 -17.15 -8.71 6.15
C THR A 34 -16.70 -10.11 5.73
N HIS A 35 -17.67 -11.00 5.44
CA HIS A 35 -17.38 -12.29 4.80
C HIS A 35 -17.37 -12.21 3.28
N LEU A 36 -17.79 -11.08 2.69
CA LEU A 36 -17.83 -10.89 1.25
C LEU A 36 -16.40 -10.81 0.70
N ARG A 37 -16.16 -11.52 -0.40
CA ARG A 37 -14.90 -11.47 -1.15
C ARG A 37 -15.14 -10.83 -2.52
N LEU A 38 -14.20 -10.02 -2.95
CA LEU A 38 -14.11 -9.56 -4.33
C LEU A 38 -13.35 -10.62 -5.13
N ARG A 39 -13.95 -11.06 -6.24
CA ARG A 39 -13.29 -11.91 -7.24
C ARG A 39 -13.18 -11.16 -8.55
N ILE A 40 -12.01 -11.17 -9.18
CA ILE A 40 -11.78 -10.57 -10.49
C ILE A 40 -11.19 -11.62 -11.42
N ASP A 41 -11.92 -11.95 -12.48
CA ASP A 41 -11.54 -12.89 -13.53
C ASP A 41 -11.31 -12.14 -14.85
N PHE A 42 -10.40 -12.57 -15.72
CA PHE A 42 -10.32 -12.00 -17.08
C PHE A 42 -11.50 -12.47 -17.94
N THR A 43 -12.13 -11.56 -18.69
CA THR A 43 -13.16 -11.94 -19.68
C THR A 43 -12.52 -12.25 -21.03
N ARG A 44 -12.84 -13.44 -21.56
CA ARG A 44 -12.45 -13.83 -22.92
C ARG A 44 -13.32 -13.13 -23.94
N THR A 45 -12.75 -12.85 -25.11
CA THR A 45 -13.53 -12.46 -26.30
C THR A 45 -13.97 -13.71 -27.07
N ILE A 46 -14.55 -13.51 -28.26
CA ILE A 46 -14.83 -14.61 -29.21
C ILE A 46 -13.55 -15.27 -29.77
N TYR A 47 -12.39 -14.62 -29.62
CA TYR A 47 -11.11 -15.12 -30.12
C TYR A 47 -10.40 -15.96 -29.04
N ALA A 48 -9.86 -17.10 -29.44
CA ALA A 48 -9.19 -18.02 -28.52
C ALA A 48 -8.00 -17.36 -27.82
N ASP A 49 -7.96 -17.48 -26.49
CA ASP A 49 -6.92 -16.92 -25.62
C ASP A 49 -6.76 -15.38 -25.65
N THR A 50 -7.74 -14.66 -26.21
CA THR A 50 -7.81 -13.20 -26.20
C THR A 50 -8.78 -12.74 -25.11
N TYR A 51 -8.38 -11.69 -24.40
CA TYR A 51 -9.06 -11.13 -23.24
C TYR A 51 -9.38 -9.67 -23.47
N GLY A 52 -10.66 -9.31 -23.28
CA GLY A 52 -11.20 -7.98 -23.60
C GLY A 52 -11.65 -7.19 -22.37
N GLY A 53 -11.42 -7.70 -21.16
CA GLY A 53 -11.79 -7.01 -19.94
C GLY A 53 -11.59 -7.83 -18.67
N LEU A 54 -12.20 -7.33 -17.60
CA LEU A 54 -12.26 -7.96 -16.29
C LEU A 54 -13.73 -8.16 -15.88
N ARG A 55 -14.05 -9.32 -15.32
CA ARG A 55 -15.32 -9.59 -14.64
C ARG A 55 -15.08 -9.52 -13.15
N LEU A 56 -15.66 -8.50 -12.52
CA LEU A 56 -15.70 -8.36 -11.07
C LEU A 56 -16.94 -9.10 -10.56
N ALA A 57 -16.83 -9.72 -9.39
CA ALA A 57 -17.94 -10.36 -8.71
C ALA A 57 -17.79 -10.27 -7.19
N VAL A 58 -18.93 -10.09 -6.51
CA VAL A 58 -19.02 -10.16 -5.05
C VAL A 58 -19.50 -11.55 -4.67
N VAL A 59 -18.70 -12.24 -3.86
CA VAL A 59 -18.86 -13.67 -3.56
C VAL A 59 -18.86 -13.88 -2.04
N PRO A 60 -19.99 -14.33 -1.43
CA PRO A 60 -20.00 -14.87 -0.07
C PRO A 60 -19.29 -16.24 -0.01
N PRO A 61 -18.78 -16.68 1.14
CA PRO A 61 -18.04 -17.95 1.22
C PRO A 61 -18.93 -19.18 1.04
N GLU A 62 -20.20 -19.08 1.41
CA GLU A 62 -21.18 -20.19 1.39
C GLU A 62 -22.09 -20.19 0.14
N ARG A 63 -21.95 -19.20 -0.76
CA ARG A 63 -22.84 -19.03 -1.92
C ARG A 63 -22.05 -18.62 -3.16
N GLY A 64 -22.67 -18.81 -4.34
CA GLY A 64 -22.15 -18.24 -5.59
C GLY A 64 -22.14 -16.70 -5.56
N ALA A 65 -21.63 -16.10 -6.64
CA ALA A 65 -21.61 -14.65 -6.78
C ALA A 65 -23.03 -14.06 -6.61
N ILE A 66 -23.18 -13.07 -5.74
CA ILE A 66 -24.45 -12.37 -5.50
C ILE A 66 -24.63 -11.17 -6.44
N ASP A 67 -23.53 -10.65 -6.97
CA ASP A 67 -23.49 -9.60 -7.98
C ASP A 67 -22.22 -9.75 -8.83
N ALA A 68 -22.25 -9.24 -10.06
CA ALA A 68 -21.10 -9.18 -10.95
C ALA A 68 -21.26 -8.17 -12.10
N VAL A 69 -20.17 -7.50 -12.45
CA VAL A 69 -20.07 -6.60 -13.61
C VAL A 69 -18.92 -7.02 -14.52
N THR A 70 -19.02 -6.76 -15.81
CA THR A 70 -17.90 -6.85 -16.75
C THR A 70 -17.46 -5.45 -17.14
N LEU A 71 -16.18 -5.16 -16.94
CA LEU A 71 -15.50 -3.92 -17.33
C LEU A 71 -14.65 -4.24 -18.57
N SER A 72 -14.96 -3.66 -19.72
CA SER A 72 -14.17 -3.90 -20.94
C SER A 72 -12.93 -3.00 -20.96
N PHE A 73 -11.83 -3.51 -21.51
CA PHE A 73 -10.61 -2.73 -21.68
C PHE A 73 -10.78 -1.62 -22.73
N LEU A 74 -11.74 -1.76 -23.65
CA LEU A 74 -12.04 -0.76 -24.67
C LEU A 74 -12.82 0.43 -24.08
N ASP A 75 -13.87 0.17 -23.31
CA ASP A 75 -14.72 1.20 -22.68
C ASP A 75 -14.02 1.96 -21.55
N HIS A 76 -12.84 1.49 -21.14
CA HIS A 76 -11.98 2.10 -20.13
C HIS A 76 -10.61 2.49 -20.67
N ASP A 77 -10.51 2.70 -21.99
CA ASP A 77 -9.34 3.21 -22.74
C ASP A 77 -8.02 2.46 -22.45
N THR A 78 -8.08 1.25 -21.91
CA THR A 78 -6.93 0.56 -21.30
C THR A 78 -5.82 0.31 -22.31
N PHE A 79 -6.14 0.13 -23.59
CA PHE A 79 -5.14 -0.02 -24.67
C PHE A 79 -5.16 1.11 -25.70
N HIS A 80 -5.89 2.21 -25.44
CA HIS A 80 -6.14 3.28 -26.41
C HIS A 80 -4.84 3.78 -27.05
N ARG A 81 -3.87 4.21 -26.23
CA ARG A 81 -2.59 4.74 -26.70
C ARG A 81 -1.78 3.72 -27.50
N ARG A 82 -1.75 2.45 -27.05
CA ARG A 82 -1.05 1.35 -27.73
C ARG A 82 -1.62 1.11 -29.13
N ASP A 83 -2.95 1.11 -29.22
CA ASP A 83 -3.66 0.80 -30.46
C ASP A 83 -3.64 1.98 -31.44
N VAL A 84 -3.74 3.23 -30.97
CA VAL A 84 -3.46 4.44 -31.77
C VAL A 84 -2.03 4.45 -32.30
N THR A 85 -1.03 4.18 -31.44
CA THR A 85 0.40 4.13 -31.83
C THR A 85 0.67 3.05 -32.88
N SER A 86 -0.08 1.94 -32.81
CA SER A 86 0.03 0.81 -33.75
C SER A 86 -0.84 0.99 -35.02
N ASN A 87 -1.58 2.10 -35.13
CA ASN A 87 -2.63 2.31 -36.15
C ASN A 87 -3.61 1.13 -36.28
N ARG A 88 -4.00 0.54 -35.13
CA ARG A 88 -4.78 -0.70 -35.09
C ARG A 88 -6.26 -0.41 -35.30
N ALA A 89 -6.82 -0.91 -36.40
CA ALA A 89 -8.23 -0.75 -36.74
C ALA A 89 -9.18 -1.43 -35.73
N LEU A 90 -10.38 -0.87 -35.55
CA LEU A 90 -11.42 -1.35 -34.63
C LEU A 90 -11.90 -2.78 -34.90
N ASN A 91 -11.73 -3.29 -36.12
CA ASN A 91 -12.09 -4.65 -36.51
C ASN A 91 -10.95 -5.68 -36.29
N ASP A 92 -9.80 -5.26 -35.78
CA ASP A 92 -8.72 -6.17 -35.38
C ASP A 92 -9.06 -6.83 -34.04
N SER A 93 -8.97 -8.16 -33.99
CA SER A 93 -9.09 -8.99 -32.77
C SER A 93 -8.30 -8.50 -31.55
N MET A 94 -7.22 -7.75 -31.79
CA MET A 94 -6.30 -7.22 -30.78
C MET A 94 -6.63 -5.78 -30.34
N HIS A 95 -7.59 -5.10 -30.99
CA HIS A 95 -7.98 -3.73 -30.64
C HIS A 95 -8.77 -3.72 -29.33
N GLY A 96 -8.32 -2.95 -28.35
CA GLY A 96 -8.91 -2.94 -27.01
C GLY A 96 -8.74 -4.27 -26.25
N THR A 97 -7.83 -5.16 -26.66
CA THR A 97 -7.64 -6.48 -26.04
C THR A 97 -6.16 -6.85 -25.86
N PHE A 98 -5.90 -7.95 -25.19
CA PHE A 98 -4.61 -8.64 -25.27
C PHE A 98 -4.82 -10.16 -25.35
N ASN A 99 -3.80 -10.92 -25.76
CA ASN A 99 -3.85 -12.38 -25.80
C ASN A 99 -2.63 -13.00 -25.10
N LYS A 100 -2.67 -14.30 -24.78
CA LYS A 100 -1.57 -14.96 -24.06
C LYS A 100 -0.25 -15.09 -24.85
N TYR A 101 -0.24 -14.82 -26.15
CA TYR A 101 0.88 -15.00 -27.08
C TYR A 101 1.66 -13.69 -27.26
N HIS A 102 2.69 -13.50 -26.44
CA HIS A 102 3.54 -12.31 -26.41
C HIS A 102 4.99 -12.63 -26.77
N ARG A 103 5.78 -11.60 -27.12
CA ARG A 103 7.23 -11.75 -27.32
C ARG A 103 7.93 -11.94 -25.97
N PRO A 104 8.97 -12.79 -25.86
CA PRO A 104 9.74 -12.91 -24.63
C PRO A 104 10.25 -11.55 -24.14
N GLY A 105 10.06 -11.27 -22.85
CA GLY A 105 10.46 -10.00 -22.22
C GLY A 105 9.47 -8.84 -22.35
N GLN A 106 8.32 -9.02 -23.02
CA GLN A 106 7.27 -8.02 -23.14
C GLN A 106 5.94 -8.59 -22.59
N PRO A 107 5.32 -8.02 -21.53
CA PRO A 107 4.06 -8.52 -21.01
C PRO A 107 2.93 -8.41 -22.06
N PRO A 108 1.92 -9.31 -22.03
CA PRO A 108 0.77 -9.25 -22.93
C PRO A 108 0.04 -7.89 -22.99
N TRP A 109 0.01 -7.19 -21.86
CA TRP A 109 -0.65 -5.89 -21.69
C TRP A 109 0.32 -4.70 -21.81
N GLU A 110 1.50 -4.88 -22.41
CA GLU A 110 2.45 -3.77 -22.65
C GLU A 110 1.76 -2.57 -23.31
N GLY A 111 1.98 -1.38 -22.74
CA GLY A 111 1.31 -0.14 -23.16
C GLY A 111 -0.11 0.02 -22.65
N ALA A 112 -0.52 -0.74 -21.62
CA ALA A 112 -1.78 -0.51 -20.93
C ALA A 112 -1.76 0.77 -20.08
N GLU A 113 -2.87 1.53 -20.13
CA GLU A 113 -3.10 2.68 -19.25
C GLU A 113 -4.25 2.34 -18.28
N PHE A 114 -3.89 1.93 -17.07
CA PHE A 114 -4.83 1.32 -16.11
C PHE A 114 -5.76 2.30 -15.36
N THR A 115 -5.61 3.62 -15.54
CA THR A 115 -6.35 4.64 -14.76
C THR A 115 -7.87 4.48 -14.87
N GLY A 116 -8.44 4.51 -16.08
CA GLY A 116 -9.89 4.40 -16.26
C GLY A 116 -10.47 3.07 -15.77
N LEU A 117 -9.72 1.97 -15.94
CA LEU A 117 -10.11 0.66 -15.43
C LEU A 117 -10.08 0.62 -13.89
N ARG A 118 -9.06 1.21 -13.27
CA ARG A 118 -8.91 1.33 -11.82
C ARG A 118 -10.07 2.13 -11.22
N ASP A 119 -10.42 3.26 -11.82
CA ASP A 119 -11.52 4.13 -11.37
C ASP A 119 -12.88 3.40 -11.46
N ALA A 120 -13.11 2.61 -12.51
CA ALA A 120 -14.30 1.77 -12.64
C ALA A 120 -14.37 0.65 -11.57
N ILE A 121 -13.23 0.04 -11.22
CA ILE A 121 -13.14 -0.92 -10.11
C ILE A 121 -13.42 -0.23 -8.76
N GLU A 122 -12.95 1.01 -8.55
CA GLU A 122 -13.24 1.81 -7.35
C GLU A 122 -14.73 2.10 -7.20
N GLN A 123 -15.40 2.54 -8.28
CA GLN A 123 -16.84 2.80 -8.29
C GLN A 123 -17.64 1.54 -7.94
N TYR A 124 -17.34 0.41 -8.58
CA TYR A 124 -18.02 -0.86 -8.29
C TYR A 124 -17.81 -1.32 -6.84
N THR A 125 -16.57 -1.28 -6.36
CA THR A 125 -16.24 -1.78 -5.02
C THR A 125 -16.72 -0.84 -3.91
N THR A 126 -16.92 0.44 -4.16
CA THR A 126 -17.50 1.39 -3.19
C THR A 126 -18.93 1.01 -2.79
N VAL A 127 -19.72 0.43 -3.71
CA VAL A 127 -21.10 -0.01 -3.43
C VAL A 127 -21.13 -1.19 -2.44
N TRP A 128 -20.24 -2.16 -2.64
CA TRP A 128 -20.25 -3.44 -1.90
C TRP A 128 -19.28 -3.49 -0.71
N PHE A 129 -18.24 -2.66 -0.74
CA PHE A 129 -17.18 -2.58 0.27
C PHE A 129 -16.89 -1.10 0.63
N PRO A 130 -17.83 -0.39 1.28
CA PRO A 130 -17.66 1.02 1.61
C PRO A 130 -16.36 1.26 2.39
N GLY A 131 -15.57 2.24 1.92
CA GLY A 131 -14.29 2.60 2.55
C GLY A 131 -13.10 1.69 2.20
N ALA A 132 -13.26 0.64 1.38
CA ALA A 132 -12.17 -0.27 1.01
C ALA A 132 -10.90 0.44 0.49
N TRP A 133 -11.06 1.49 -0.31
CA TRP A 133 -9.97 2.23 -0.92
C TRP A 133 -9.26 3.16 0.06
N ALA A 134 -9.98 3.70 1.05
CA ALA A 134 -9.42 4.52 2.12
C ALA A 134 -8.75 3.67 3.21
N ALA A 135 -9.36 2.55 3.60
CA ALA A 135 -8.82 1.59 4.58
C ALA A 135 -7.56 0.86 4.08
N SER A 136 -7.30 0.91 2.77
CA SER A 136 -6.14 0.35 2.11
C SER A 136 -5.03 1.37 1.82
N ALA A 137 -5.20 2.63 2.24
CA ALA A 137 -4.08 3.55 2.34
C ALA A 137 -3.21 3.15 3.53
N PRO A 138 -1.86 3.13 3.43
CA PRO A 138 -1.01 2.86 4.56
C PRO A 138 -1.33 3.85 5.68
N ASP A 139 -1.66 3.35 6.88
CA ASP A 139 -1.97 4.20 8.03
C ASP A 139 -0.78 5.10 8.31
N ARG A 140 -0.92 6.37 7.91
CA ARG A 140 0.10 7.39 8.13
C ARG A 140 -0.05 7.86 9.57
N ALA A 141 0.37 6.98 10.48
CA ALA A 141 0.34 7.18 11.92
C ALA A 141 0.69 8.64 12.23
N PRO A 142 -0.20 9.41 12.89
CA PRO A 142 0.02 10.82 13.09
C PRO A 142 1.29 11.00 13.93
N THR A 143 2.35 11.51 13.30
CA THR A 143 3.63 11.78 13.96
C THR A 143 3.36 12.66 15.17
N ALA A 144 3.37 12.05 16.37
CA ALA A 144 3.05 12.74 17.61
C ALA A 144 3.95 13.96 17.72
N ALA A 145 3.35 15.15 17.65
CA ALA A 145 4.08 16.42 17.56
C ALA A 145 4.77 16.74 18.89
N ARG A 146 5.94 16.13 19.07
CA ARG A 146 7.09 16.55 19.87
C ARG A 146 6.72 17.50 21.01
N THR A 147 6.53 16.92 22.20
CA THR A 147 6.24 17.59 23.47
C THR A 147 6.90 18.97 23.56
N ARG A 148 6.09 20.03 23.40
CA ARG A 148 6.60 21.41 23.36
C ARG A 148 7.05 21.82 24.76
N ARG A 149 8.34 21.59 25.03
CA ARG A 149 9.07 22.02 26.24
C ARG A 149 8.62 23.43 26.65
N PRO A 150 8.16 23.64 27.90
CA PRO A 150 7.62 24.94 28.31
C PRO A 150 8.71 26.02 28.25
N PRO A 151 8.36 27.26 27.87
CA PRO A 151 9.33 28.36 27.82
C PRO A 151 9.87 28.67 29.21
N ARG A 152 11.19 28.81 29.29
CA ARG A 152 11.94 29.14 30.51
C ARG A 152 11.58 30.58 30.91
N ARG A 153 10.97 30.78 32.09
CA ARG A 153 10.61 32.13 32.57
C ARG A 153 11.86 33.04 32.63
N PRO A 154 11.77 34.30 32.18
CA PRO A 154 12.82 35.29 32.43
C PRO A 154 12.98 35.52 33.93
N ARG A 155 14.23 35.47 34.41
CA ARG A 155 14.58 35.79 35.80
C ARG A 155 14.62 37.30 35.94
N ALA A 156 13.68 37.87 36.68
CA ALA A 156 13.71 39.29 37.04
C ALA A 156 15.00 39.62 37.82
N ALA A 157 15.62 40.75 37.48
CA ALA A 157 16.75 41.27 38.23
C ALA A 157 16.24 42.11 39.41
N ALA A 158 16.84 41.89 40.58
CA ALA A 158 16.77 42.80 41.73
C ALA A 158 18.21 43.16 42.12
N PRO A 159 18.50 44.42 42.49
CA PRO A 159 19.87 44.90 42.67
C PRO A 159 20.50 44.52 44.03
N ALA A 160 21.81 44.75 44.09
CA ALA A 160 22.78 44.74 45.20
C ALA A 160 22.23 44.96 46.64
N LEU A 161 22.90 44.51 47.71
CA LEU A 161 24.30 44.85 48.06
C LEU A 161 24.84 43.99 49.25
N ALA A 162 26.18 44.07 49.46
CA ALA A 162 26.92 43.79 50.71
C ALA A 162 27.33 42.33 51.07
N GLU A 163 28.61 42.01 50.82
CA GLU A 163 29.45 41.07 51.60
C GLU A 163 29.81 41.74 52.96
N PRO A 164 30.12 40.99 54.04
CA PRO A 164 31.53 40.69 54.31
C PRO A 164 31.83 39.30 54.92
N ARG A 165 33.12 38.93 54.86
CA ARG A 165 33.81 37.75 55.46
C ARG A 165 34.07 37.95 56.98
N PRO A 166 34.66 37.02 57.80
CA PRO A 166 35.48 35.84 57.45
C PRO A 166 35.37 34.55 58.34
N PHE A 167 36.25 33.56 58.04
CA PHE A 167 36.63 32.34 58.80
C PHE A 167 37.12 32.62 60.25
N PRO A 168 37.15 31.67 61.23
CA PRO A 168 37.80 30.33 61.21
C PRO A 168 36.95 29.19 61.88
N SER A 169 37.34 27.94 62.18
CA SER A 169 38.64 27.28 62.51
C SER A 169 38.65 25.77 62.19
N SER A 170 39.85 25.15 62.20
CA SER A 170 40.12 23.72 61.94
C SER A 170 40.26 22.87 63.25
N PRO A 171 40.92 21.68 63.28
CA PRO A 171 40.31 20.34 63.39
C PRO A 171 40.72 19.64 64.74
N PRO A 172 40.91 18.30 64.93
CA PRO A 172 41.83 17.41 64.17
C PRO A 172 41.58 15.86 64.15
N PHE A 173 42.42 15.13 63.37
CA PHE A 173 42.88 13.73 63.57
C PHE A 173 41.84 12.57 63.60
N LEU A 174 42.13 11.28 63.34
CA LEU A 174 43.27 10.41 62.95
C LEU A 174 42.62 9.15 62.24
N ARG A 175 43.25 8.19 61.54
CA ARG A 175 44.64 7.78 61.24
C ARG A 175 44.72 7.18 59.80
N ARG A 176 45.84 6.54 59.44
CA ARG A 176 46.11 5.85 58.16
C ARG A 176 45.94 4.31 58.23
N SER A 177 45.67 3.74 57.06
CA SER A 177 46.14 2.50 56.35
C SER A 177 47.41 1.76 56.87
N PRO A 178 47.95 0.64 56.26
CA PRO A 178 47.67 0.01 54.93
C PRO A 178 47.84 -1.55 54.80
N ALA A 179 47.79 -2.04 53.54
CA ALA A 179 48.41 -3.28 52.97
C ALA A 179 47.70 -4.66 53.23
N ARG A 180 47.89 -5.74 52.43
CA ARG A 180 48.85 -6.07 51.33
C ARG A 180 48.36 -7.23 50.41
N ALA A 181 48.73 -7.19 49.13
CA ALA A 181 49.02 -8.28 48.14
C ALA A 181 48.16 -9.57 47.90
N HIS A 182 47.90 -9.79 46.60
CA HIS A 182 47.67 -11.02 45.77
C HIS A 182 48.76 -12.15 45.90
N PRO A 183 48.73 -13.33 45.19
CA PRO A 183 47.94 -13.74 44.00
C PRO A 183 47.32 -15.21 44.11
N PRO A 184 47.23 -16.15 43.12
CA PRO A 184 46.09 -17.08 42.99
C PRO A 184 46.47 -18.59 42.94
N PRO A 185 45.54 -19.46 42.53
CA PRO A 185 45.80 -20.58 41.61
C PRO A 185 45.16 -20.37 40.22
#